data_AF-A0A6M0RXA7-F1
#
_entry.id   AF-A0A6M0RXA7-F1
#
_cell.length_a   1.000
_cell.length_b   1.000
_cell.length_c   1.000
_cell.angle_alpha   90.00
_cell.angle_beta   90.00
_cell.angle_gamma   90.00
#
_symmetry.space_group_name_H-M   'P 1'
#
loop_
_entity.id
_entity.type
_entity.pdbx_description
1 polymer ?
#
loop_
_entity_poly.entity_id
_entity_poly.type
_entity_poly.pdbx_seq_one_letter_code
_entity_poly.pdbx_strand_id
1 'polypeptide(L)'
;MALSKAKELRKLSEDELSTEIANVKRELFDLRFQLATRQMETGFHQFKHARRKLAQLMTIERERQLSVGATTSENAAVSSEQ
;
A
#
# COMPACT_ATOMS: atom_id res chain seq x y z
N MET A 1 -16.89 2.18 6.88
CA MET A 1 -16.41 1.66 8.18
C MET A 1 -15.22 0.73 7.96
N ALA A 2 -14.53 0.39 9.06
CA ALA A 2 -13.25 -0.33 9.17
C ALA A 2 -12.16 0.19 8.23
N LEU A 3 -11.58 1.33 8.60
CA LEU A 3 -10.23 1.71 8.20
C LEU A 3 -9.36 0.50 8.55
N SER A 4 -8.93 -0.30 7.56
CA SER A 4 -7.97 -1.39 7.75
C SER A 4 -6.89 -0.84 8.65
N LYS A 5 -6.84 -1.32 9.89
CA LYS A 5 -6.08 -0.65 10.95
C LYS A 5 -4.67 -0.58 10.41
N ALA A 6 -4.08 0.61 10.29
CA ALA A 6 -2.72 0.73 9.75
C ALA A 6 -1.73 -0.22 10.48
N LYS A 7 -2.06 -0.60 11.72
CA LYS A 7 -1.40 -1.67 12.49
C LYS A 7 -1.44 -3.05 11.84
N GLU A 8 -2.56 -3.47 11.24
CA GLU A 8 -2.66 -4.74 10.51
C GLU A 8 -1.80 -4.68 9.24
N LEU A 9 -1.87 -3.58 8.48
CA LEU A 9 -1.06 -3.39 7.28
C LEU A 9 0.45 -3.36 7.57
N ARG A 10 0.85 -2.81 8.72
CA ARG A 10 2.26 -2.80 9.17
C ARG A 10 2.79 -4.18 9.59
N LYS A 11 1.92 -5.13 9.94
CA LYS A 11 2.31 -6.50 10.33
C LYS A 11 2.63 -7.39 9.13
N LEU A 12 2.18 -7.04 7.92
CA LEU A 12 2.48 -7.82 6.72
C LEU A 12 3.97 -7.73 6.34
N SER A 13 4.48 -8.78 5.70
CA SER A 13 5.82 -8.76 5.10
C SER A 13 5.87 -7.86 3.86
N GLU A 14 7.06 -7.54 3.34
CA GLU A 14 7.18 -6.76 2.09
C GLU A 14 6.56 -7.50 0.89
N ASP A 15 6.73 -8.81 0.80
CA ASP A 15 6.18 -9.63 -0.27
C ASP A 15 4.65 -9.66 -0.23
N GLU A 16 4.08 -9.80 0.97
CA GLU A 16 2.63 -9.76 1.16
C GLU A 16 2.06 -8.37 0.84
N LEU A 17 2.78 -7.30 1.19
CA LEU A 17 2.39 -5.92 0.89
C LEU A 17 2.32 -5.69 -0.63
N SER A 18 3.34 -6.16 -1.37
CA SER A 18 3.38 -6.04 -2.84
C SER A 18 2.25 -6.83 -3.52
N THR A 19 1.96 -8.04 -3.00
CA THR A 19 0.87 -8.89 -3.47
C THR A 19 -0.48 -8.21 -3.25
N GLU A 20 -0.68 -7.60 -2.09
CA GLU A 20 -1.93 -6.93 -1.75
C GLU A 20 -2.13 -5.65 -2.58
N ILE A 21 -1.05 -4.92 -2.90
CA ILE A 21 -1.09 -3.80 -3.85
C ILE A 21 -1.56 -4.28 -5.22
N ALA A 22 -1.06 -5.41 -5.71
CA ALA A 22 -1.47 -5.97 -7.00
C ALA A 22 -2.95 -6.40 -6.98
N ASN A 23 -3.42 -7.00 -5.89
CA ASN A 23 -4.82 -7.39 -5.71
C ASN A 23 -5.75 -6.17 -5.76
N VAL A 24 -5.44 -5.11 -5.01
CA VAL A 24 -6.27 -3.89 -4.98
C VAL A 24 -6.27 -3.17 -6.34
N LYS A 25 -5.18 -3.23 -7.10
CA LYS A 25 -5.14 -2.69 -8.48
C LYS A 25 -6.05 -3.48 -9.42
N ARG A 26 -6.10 -4.80 -9.30
CA ARG A 26 -7.02 -5.65 -10.08
C ARG A 26 -8.47 -5.35 -9.72
N GLU A 27 -8.80 -5.28 -8.44
CA GLU A 27 -10.13 -4.89 -7.98
C GLU A 27 -10.56 -3.54 -8.56
N LEU A 28 -9.68 -2.53 -8.55
CA LEU A 28 -9.96 -1.23 -9.18
C LEU A 28 -10.20 -1.33 -10.69
N PHE A 29 -9.51 -2.24 -11.39
CA PHE A 29 -9.74 -2.48 -12.81
C PHE A 29 -11.12 -3.10 -13.05
N ASP A 30 -11.49 -4.11 -12.27
CA ASP A 30 -12.79 -4.77 -12.36
C ASP A 30 -13.94 -3.81 -12.04
N LEU A 31 -13.79 -2.96 -11.01
CA LEU A 31 -14.77 -1.93 -10.68
C LEU A 31 -14.92 -0.91 -11.83
N ARG A 32 -13.82 -0.51 -12.48
CA ARG A 32 -13.89 0.37 -13.67
C ARG A 32 -14.57 -0.30 -14.85
N PHE A 33 -14.34 -1.60 -15.03
CA PHE A 33 -14.99 -2.38 -16.08
C PHE A 33 -16.51 -2.48 -15.84
N GLN A 34 -16.92 -2.77 -14.60
CA GLN A 34 -18.32 -2.79 -14.19
C GLN A 34 -19.02 -1.43 -14.33
N LEU A 35 -18.28 -0.34 -14.08
CA LEU A 35 -18.78 1.02 -14.32
C LEU A 35 -19.02 1.27 -15.81
N ALA A 36 -18.13 0.80 -16.68
CA ALA A 36 -18.25 0.96 -18.13
C ALA A 36 -19.44 0.18 -18.70
N THR A 37 -19.77 -1.00 -18.16
CA THR A 37 -20.95 -1.80 -18.55
C THR A 37 -22.27 -1.26 -18.00
N ARG A 38 -22.26 -0.16 -17.24
CA ARG A 38 -23.46 0.48 -16.63
C ARG A 38 -24.31 -0.46 -15.75
N GLN A 39 -23.76 -1.58 -15.29
CA GLN A 39 -24.44 -2.51 -14.38
C GLN A 39 -24.27 -2.12 -12.90
N MET A 40 -23.51 -1.05 -12.63
CA MET A 40 -23.14 -0.67 -11.27
C MET A 40 -24.05 0.43 -10.73
N GLU A 41 -25.21 0.05 -10.18
CA GLU A 41 -26.17 1.02 -9.62
C GLU A 41 -25.86 1.44 -8.17
N THR A 42 -25.05 0.69 -7.40
CA THR A 42 -24.87 0.94 -5.94
C THR A 42 -23.42 0.83 -5.43
N GLY A 43 -22.42 0.86 -6.33
CA GLY A 43 -21.01 0.55 -6.02
C GLY A 43 -20.05 1.73 -5.81
N PHE A 44 -20.49 2.99 -5.91
CA PHE A 44 -19.58 4.17 -5.94
C PHE A 44 -18.65 4.30 -4.73
N HIS A 45 -19.09 3.85 -3.55
CA HIS A 45 -18.27 3.90 -2.34
C HIS A 45 -17.06 2.94 -2.41
N GLN A 46 -17.17 1.82 -3.14
CA GLN A 46 -16.10 0.82 -3.28
C GLN A 46 -14.85 1.42 -3.94
N PHE A 47 -15.02 2.29 -4.94
CA PHE A 47 -13.91 3.04 -5.52
C PHE A 47 -13.15 3.90 -4.50
N LYS A 48 -13.87 4.52 -3.56
CA LYS A 48 -13.26 5.35 -2.51
C LYS A 48 -12.50 4.47 -1.51
N HIS A 49 -13.03 3.29 -1.20
CA HIS A 49 -12.39 2.31 -0.33
C HIS A 49 -11.12 1.74 -0.94
N ALA A 50 -11.19 1.22 -2.16
CA ALA A 50 -10.04 0.63 -2.85
C ALA A 50 -8.91 1.66 -3.09
N ARG A 51 -9.25 2.90 -3.49
CA ARG A 51 -8.24 3.99 -3.62
C ARG A 51 -7.54 4.30 -2.30
N ARG A 52 -8.29 4.38 -1.19
CA ARG A 52 -7.70 4.64 0.13
C ARG A 52 -6.84 3.48 0.61
N LYS A 53 -7.27 2.24 0.39
CA LYS A 53 -6.49 1.03 0.73
C LYS A 53 -5.17 1.00 -0.04
N LEU A 54 -5.20 1.28 -1.35
CA LEU A 54 -4.01 1.37 -2.19
C LEU A 54 -3.04 2.44 -1.69
N ALA A 55 -3.54 3.65 -1.37
CA ALA A 55 -2.70 4.72 -0.85
C ALA A 55 -2.01 4.34 0.46
N GLN A 56 -2.72 3.70 1.40
CA GLN A 56 -2.14 3.25 2.66
C GLN A 56 -1.03 2.21 2.46
N LEU A 57 -1.24 1.24 1.57
CA LEU A 57 -0.23 0.22 1.26
C LEU A 57 1.04 0.87 0.69
N MET A 58 0.88 1.77 -0.30
CA MET A 58 2.01 2.49 -0.91
C MET A 58 2.73 3.40 0.10
N THR A 59 2.02 4.03 1.04
CA THR A 59 2.64 4.82 2.11
C THR A 59 3.51 3.94 3.01
N ILE A 60 3.02 2.76 3.42
CA ILE A 60 3.80 1.84 4.27
C ILE A 60 5.03 1.31 3.54
N GLU A 61 4.90 0.97 2.26
CA GLU A 61 6.04 0.59 1.40
C GLU A 61 7.10 1.68 1.40
N ARG A 62 6.67 2.95 1.24
CA ARG A 62 7.57 4.10 1.25
C ARG A 62 8.19 4.36 2.63
N GLU A 63 7.41 4.25 3.71
CA GLU A 63 7.91 4.36 5.09
C GLU A 63 9.04 3.35 5.35
N ARG A 64 8.89 2.10 4.88
CA ARG A 64 9.92 1.06 5.00
C ARG A 64 11.18 1.40 4.20
N GLN A 65 11.04 1.77 2.93
CA GLN A 65 12.17 2.17 2.09
C GLN A 65 12.99 3.31 2.72
N LEU A 66 12.31 4.32 3.26
CA LEU A 66 12.98 5.45 3.93
C LEU A 66 13.67 5.02 5.23
N SER A 67 13.09 4.09 5.99
CA SER A 67 13.72 3.56 7.22
C SER A 67 15.00 2.78 6.93
N VAL A 68 15.04 1.99 5.86
CA VAL A 68 16.23 1.25 5.40
C VAL A 68 17.31 2.22 4.86
N GLY A 69 16.88 3.30 4.18
CA GLY A 69 17.80 4.35 3.74
C GLY A 69 18.45 5.11 4.91
N ALA A 70 17.73 5.33 6.01
CA ALA A 70 18.25 6.02 7.19
C ALA A 70 19.30 5.19 7.94
N THR A 71 19.11 3.88 8.10
CA THR A 71 20.06 3.01 8.80
C THR A 71 21.36 2.76 8.02
N THR A 72 21.33 2.90 6.69
CA THR A 72 22.52 2.71 5.84
C THR A 72 23.49 3.89 5.92
N SER A 73 23.03 5.09 6.27
CA SER A 73 23.88 6.30 6.31
C SER A 73 24.68 6.46 7.61
N GLU A 74 24.24 5.88 8.73
CA GLU A 74 24.95 6.02 10.02
C GLU A 74 26.13 5.05 10.16
N ASN A 75 26.10 3.89 9.49
CA ASN A 75 27.13 2.86 9.67
C ASN A 75 28.40 3.07 8.82
N ALA A 76 28.41 4.05 7.91
CA ALA A 76 29.56 4.38 7.06
C ALA A 76 30.53 5.40 7.69
N ALA A 77 30.14 6.07 8.79
CA ALA A 77 30.95 7.10 9.44
C ALA A 77 31.81 6.57 10.60
N VAL A 78 31.63 5.31 11.03
CA VAL A 78 32.30 4.75 12.22
C VAL A 78 33.60 3.99 11.86
N SER A 79 33.97 3.90 10.58
CA SER A 79 35.13 3.13 10.12
C SER A 79 36.41 3.96 9.89
N SER A 80 36.42 5.26 10.19
CA SER A 80 37.60 6.13 9.98
C SER A 80 38.33 6.55 11.27
N GLU A 81 38.05 5.93 12.42
CA GLU A 81 38.67 6.30 13.72
C GLU A 81 39.50 5.20 14.40
N GLN A 82 39.90 4.14 13.68
CA GLN A 82 40.94 3.21 14.17
C GLN A 82 42.03 2.96 13.13
#